data_AF-A0A840QE44-F1
#
_entry.id   AF-A0A840QE44-F1
#
_cell.length_a   1.000
_cell.length_b   1.000
_cell.length_c   1.000
_cell.angle_alpha   90.00
_cell.angle_beta   90.00
_cell.angle_gamma   90.00
#
_symmetry.space_group_name_H-M   'P 1'
#
loop_
_entity.id
_entity.type
_entity.pdbx_description
1 polymer ?
#
loop_
_entity_poly.entity_id
_entity_poly.type
_entity_poly.pdbx_seq_one_letter_code
_entity_poly.pdbx_strand_id
1 'polypeptide(L)'
;MRWCGGGWRARAVQVVSPEALVLDDTGHLKDGNASPGRARQYTGTAGKVTNCQIAVSVHAVTDTCSAALNWRLFLPQSWDDECAIGAEAERIAARRRRCGIPRIRGIARNGGRRWRCSTNSPAGADSAGGGR
;
A
#
# COMPACT_ATOMS: atom_id res chain seq x y z
N MET A 1 5.71 -5.21 -6.90
CA MET A 1 6.37 -4.20 -7.76
C MET A 1 6.99 -3.13 -6.87
N ARG A 2 8.27 -2.82 -7.06
CA ARG A 2 8.99 -1.74 -6.38
C ARG A 2 9.08 -0.61 -7.41
N TRP A 3 8.33 0.46 -7.21
CA TRP A 3 8.11 1.49 -8.24
C TRP A 3 9.33 2.40 -8.46
N CYS A 4 10.29 2.38 -7.52
CA CYS A 4 11.52 3.15 -7.61
C CYS A 4 12.68 2.34 -7.01
N GLY A 5 13.88 2.48 -7.59
CA GLY A 5 15.09 1.79 -7.14
C GLY A 5 15.41 2.02 -5.66
N GLY A 6 16.28 1.18 -5.08
CA GLY A 6 16.53 1.10 -3.63
C GLY A 6 16.84 2.42 -2.92
N GLY A 7 17.36 3.43 -3.62
CA GLY A 7 17.70 4.75 -3.07
C GLY A 7 16.71 5.88 -3.32
N TRP A 8 15.69 5.71 -4.18
CA TRP A 8 14.80 6.83 -4.58
C TRP A 8 14.13 7.49 -3.38
N ARG A 9 13.60 6.69 -2.45
CA ARG A 9 12.86 7.23 -1.30
C ARG A 9 13.73 8.09 -0.41
N ALA A 10 14.92 7.61 -0.10
CA ALA A 10 15.87 8.35 0.70
C ALA A 10 16.24 9.67 0.02
N ARG A 11 16.49 9.63 -1.29
CA ARG A 11 16.76 10.82 -2.10
C ARG A 11 15.57 11.79 -2.12
N ALA A 12 14.37 11.29 -2.34
CA ALA A 12 13.15 12.09 -2.38
C ALA A 12 12.89 12.77 -1.03
N VAL A 13 13.06 12.06 0.09
CA VAL A 13 12.93 12.64 1.43
C VAL A 13 13.99 13.72 1.67
N GLN A 14 15.24 13.50 1.25
CA GLN A 14 16.29 14.52 1.38
C GLN A 14 16.02 15.77 0.54
N VAL A 15 15.52 15.61 -0.69
CA VAL A 15 15.26 16.73 -1.60
C VAL A 15 13.99 17.50 -1.22
N VAL A 16 12.93 16.79 -0.84
CA VAL A 16 11.65 17.39 -0.44
C VAL A 16 11.73 17.98 0.95
N SER A 17 12.52 17.39 1.86
CA SER A 17 12.56 17.75 3.28
C SER A 17 11.14 17.93 3.86
N PRO A 18 10.32 16.85 3.85
CA PRO A 18 8.88 16.97 4.04
C PRO A 18 8.49 17.50 5.41
N GLU A 19 7.50 18.39 5.43
CA GLU A 19 6.82 18.87 6.63
C GLU A 19 5.70 17.92 7.05
N ALA A 20 5.14 17.16 6.09
CA ALA A 20 4.10 16.17 6.35
C ALA A 20 4.21 14.95 5.42
N LEU A 21 3.49 13.89 5.80
CA LEU A 21 3.23 12.73 4.97
C LEU A 21 1.74 12.65 4.65
N VAL A 22 1.41 12.52 3.38
CA VAL A 22 0.03 12.37 2.91
C VAL A 22 -0.21 10.93 2.46
N LEU A 23 -1.32 10.36 2.93
CA LEU A 23 -1.87 9.13 2.38
C LEU A 23 -2.92 9.51 1.33
N ASP A 24 -2.78 8.96 0.14
CA ASP A 24 -3.71 9.17 -0.97
C ASP A 24 -4.14 7.82 -1.56
N ASP A 25 -5.44 7.64 -1.74
CA ASP A 25 -6.03 6.49 -2.42
C ASP A 25 -6.52 6.86 -3.82
N THR A 26 -5.95 6.21 -4.82
CA THR A 26 -6.32 6.41 -6.22
C THR A 26 -6.98 5.16 -6.78
N GLY A 27 -8.20 5.32 -7.34
CA GLY A 27 -8.90 4.21 -7.95
C GLY A 27 -8.65 4.08 -9.45
N HIS A 28 -8.49 2.83 -9.89
CA HIS A 28 -8.24 2.46 -11.27
C HIS A 28 -9.38 1.57 -11.76
N LEU A 29 -10.20 2.08 -12.66
CA LEU A 29 -11.33 1.35 -13.22
C LEU A 29 -10.87 0.06 -13.91
N LYS A 30 -11.71 -0.99 -13.80
CA LYS A 30 -11.49 -2.30 -14.39
C LYS A 30 -12.79 -2.86 -14.96
N ASP A 31 -12.70 -3.39 -16.17
CA ASP A 31 -13.84 -4.02 -16.85
C ASP A 31 -13.81 -5.55 -16.80
N GLY A 32 -12.69 -6.15 -16.34
CA GLY A 32 -12.46 -7.59 -16.40
C GLY A 32 -12.20 -8.29 -15.06
N ASN A 33 -11.99 -9.61 -15.15
CA ASN A 33 -11.83 -10.50 -14.00
C ASN A 33 -10.42 -11.03 -13.68
N ALA A 34 -9.40 -10.50 -14.35
CA ALA A 34 -8.02 -10.99 -14.19
C ALA A 34 -7.17 -10.15 -13.21
N SER A 35 -7.45 -8.85 -13.06
CA SER A 35 -6.53 -7.95 -12.36
C SER A 35 -6.52 -8.16 -10.84
N PRO A 36 -5.35 -8.04 -10.17
CA PRO A 36 -5.19 -8.20 -8.71
C PRO A 36 -5.99 -7.18 -7.89
N GLY A 37 -6.45 -7.49 -6.69
CA GLY A 37 -7.08 -6.51 -5.76
C GLY A 37 -8.33 -5.75 -6.27
N ARG A 38 -8.86 -6.07 -7.45
CA ARG A 38 -10.05 -5.41 -7.97
C ARG A 38 -11.31 -5.89 -7.21
N ALA A 39 -12.25 -4.99 -6.98
CA ALA A 39 -13.59 -5.29 -6.51
C ALA A 39 -14.54 -4.14 -6.83
N ARG A 40 -15.85 -4.36 -6.64
CA ARG A 40 -16.83 -3.28 -6.56
C ARG A 40 -16.60 -2.52 -5.25
N GLN A 41 -15.97 -1.36 -5.33
CA GLN A 41 -15.66 -0.49 -4.18
C GLN A 41 -15.78 0.98 -4.60
N TYR A 42 -15.97 1.87 -3.63
CA TYR A 42 -16.01 3.31 -3.91
C TYR A 42 -14.62 3.76 -4.38
N THR A 43 -14.60 4.62 -5.39
CA THR A 43 -13.38 5.31 -5.83
C THR A 43 -13.70 6.77 -6.04
N GLY A 44 -12.87 7.66 -5.48
CA GLY A 44 -12.97 9.10 -5.72
C GLY A 44 -12.85 9.44 -7.20
N THR A 45 -12.02 8.72 -7.95
CA THR A 45 -11.79 8.92 -9.38
C THR A 45 -13.06 8.82 -10.23
N ALA A 46 -14.02 7.97 -9.84
CA ALA A 46 -15.31 7.85 -10.54
C ALA A 46 -16.49 8.41 -9.74
N GLY A 47 -16.27 8.90 -8.52
CA GLY A 47 -17.30 9.40 -7.61
C GLY A 47 -18.37 8.36 -7.22
N LYS A 48 -18.13 7.07 -7.44
CA LYS A 48 -19.13 6.01 -7.24
C LYS A 48 -18.51 4.66 -6.89
N VAL A 49 -19.35 3.74 -6.41
CA VAL A 49 -18.98 2.33 -6.30
C VAL A 49 -18.92 1.73 -7.69
N THR A 50 -17.74 1.25 -8.07
CA THR A 50 -17.55 0.55 -9.34
C THR A 50 -16.42 -0.47 -9.26
N ASN A 51 -16.30 -1.32 -10.28
CA ASN A 51 -15.23 -2.30 -10.32
C ASN A 51 -13.91 -1.57 -10.55
N CYS A 52 -13.08 -1.53 -9.53
CA CYS A 52 -11.82 -0.81 -9.57
C CYS A 52 -10.78 -1.46 -8.66
N GLN A 53 -9.52 -1.13 -8.91
CA GLN A 53 -8.39 -1.36 -8.01
C GLN A 53 -8.08 -0.08 -7.26
N ILE A 54 -7.76 -0.15 -5.98
CA ILE A 54 -7.33 1.03 -5.22
C ILE A 54 -5.84 0.92 -4.94
N ALA A 55 -5.06 1.88 -5.44
CA ALA A 55 -3.67 2.06 -5.06
C ALA A 55 -3.62 3.06 -3.90
N VAL A 56 -3.06 2.64 -2.77
CA VAL A 56 -2.82 3.51 -1.61
C VAL A 56 -1.35 3.91 -1.65
N SER A 57 -1.11 5.22 -1.69
CA SER A 57 0.20 5.83 -1.82
C SER A 57 0.55 6.69 -0.61
N VAL A 58 1.85 6.83 -0.35
CA VAL A 58 2.42 7.73 0.66
C VAL A 58 3.26 8.75 -0.08
N HIS A 59 3.00 10.03 0.17
CA HIS A 59 3.73 11.15 -0.39
C HIS A 59 4.43 11.95 0.71
N ALA A 60 5.68 12.33 0.46
CA ALA A 60 6.36 13.40 1.19
C ALA A 60 5.84 14.74 0.64
N VAL A 61 5.43 15.66 1.51
CA VAL A 61 4.88 16.95 1.08
C VAL A 61 5.44 18.13 1.89
N THR A 62 5.53 19.28 1.22
CA THR A 62 5.63 20.61 1.81
C THR A 62 4.47 21.46 1.28
N ASP A 63 4.43 22.74 1.61
CA ASP A 63 3.50 23.71 1.03
C ASP A 63 3.64 23.90 -0.50
N THR A 64 4.81 23.58 -1.04
CA THR A 64 5.24 23.93 -2.41
C THR A 64 5.62 22.72 -3.26
N CYS A 65 5.81 21.54 -2.66
CA CYS A 65 6.17 20.34 -3.42
C CYS A 65 5.61 19.05 -2.82
N SER A 66 5.54 18.02 -3.65
CA SER A 66 5.22 16.66 -3.22
C SER A 66 6.01 15.61 -4.00
N ALA A 67 6.32 14.48 -3.35
CA ALA A 67 6.94 13.33 -4.00
C ALA A 67 6.37 12.01 -3.48
N ALA A 68 5.96 11.15 -4.41
CA ALA A 68 5.53 9.79 -4.11
C ALA A 68 6.70 8.94 -3.59
N LEU A 69 6.59 8.47 -2.35
CA LEU A 69 7.60 7.62 -1.72
C LEU A 69 7.32 6.14 -2.00
N ASN A 70 6.07 5.72 -1.83
CA ASN A 70 5.67 4.33 -1.93
C ASN A 70 4.20 4.22 -2.28
N TRP A 71 3.81 3.06 -2.80
CA TRP A 71 2.41 2.68 -2.91
C TRP A 71 2.24 1.17 -2.76
N ARG A 72 1.04 0.75 -2.35
CA ARG A 72 0.61 -0.64 -2.33
C ARG A 72 -0.81 -0.72 -2.87
N LEU A 73 -1.13 -1.86 -3.46
CA LEU A 73 -2.50 -2.17 -3.84
C LEU A 73 -3.29 -2.54 -2.59
N PHE A 74 -4.42 -1.88 -2.36
CA PHE A 74 -5.38 -2.30 -1.36
C PHE A 74 -6.05 -3.61 -1.81
N LEU A 75 -6.09 -4.60 -0.91
CA LEU A 75 -6.76 -5.87 -1.14
C LEU A 75 -8.03 -5.88 -0.28
N PRO A 76 -9.23 -5.82 -0.91
CA PRO A 76 -10.48 -5.88 -0.16
C PRO A 76 -10.70 -7.27 0.42
N GLN A 77 -11.65 -7.42 1.34
CA GLN A 77 -11.95 -8.69 2.02
C GLN A 77 -12.22 -9.86 1.05
N SER A 78 -12.77 -9.60 -0.14
CA SER A 78 -12.97 -10.61 -1.20
C SER A 78 -11.67 -11.15 -1.81
N TRP A 79 -10.52 -10.64 -1.38
CA TRP A 79 -9.18 -11.10 -1.71
C TRP A 79 -8.43 -11.66 -0.49
N ASP A 80 -9.08 -11.77 0.66
CA ASP A 80 -8.48 -12.28 1.90
C ASP A 80 -8.93 -13.73 2.17
N ASP A 81 -8.02 -14.68 1.99
CA ASP A 81 -8.29 -16.10 2.23
C ASP A 81 -8.47 -16.43 3.71
N GLU A 82 -8.07 -15.56 4.63
CA GLU A 82 -8.32 -15.72 6.07
C GLU A 82 -9.74 -15.30 6.48
N CYS A 83 -10.42 -14.52 5.63
CA CYS A 83 -11.78 -14.04 5.84
C CYS A 83 -12.84 -14.95 5.19
N ALA A 84 -12.42 -16.07 4.60
CA ALA A 84 -13.29 -17.05 3.95
C ALA A 84 -13.08 -18.45 4.54
N ILE A 85 -13.99 -19.38 4.23
CA ILE A 85 -13.92 -20.77 4.69
C ILE A 85 -14.09 -21.74 3.52
N GLY A 86 -13.58 -22.96 3.69
CA GLY A 86 -13.71 -24.06 2.72
C GLY A 86 -13.25 -23.70 1.31
N ALA A 87 -14.04 -24.09 0.31
CA ALA A 87 -13.71 -23.90 -1.10
C ALA A 87 -13.51 -22.41 -1.51
N GLU A 88 -14.12 -21.46 -0.80
CA GLU A 88 -13.92 -20.04 -1.12
C GLU A 88 -12.54 -19.54 -0.72
N ALA A 89 -12.06 -19.93 0.48
CA ALA A 89 -10.69 -19.61 0.91
C ALA A 89 -9.65 -20.16 -0.08
N GLU A 90 -9.86 -21.39 -0.56
CA GLU A 90 -8.99 -22.01 -1.57
C GLU A 90 -9.00 -21.27 -2.91
N ARG A 91 -10.19 -20.84 -3.39
CA ARG A 91 -10.32 -20.03 -4.60
C ARG A 91 -9.59 -18.69 -4.47
N ILE A 92 -9.77 -18.00 -3.34
CA ILE A 92 -9.08 -16.72 -3.07
C ILE A 92 -7.57 -16.94 -3.03
N ALA A 93 -7.09 -17.94 -2.29
CA ALA A 93 -5.67 -18.26 -2.21
C ALA A 93 -5.06 -18.62 -3.58
N ALA A 94 -5.77 -19.40 -4.40
CA ALA A 94 -5.34 -19.74 -5.76
C ALA A 94 -5.26 -18.49 -6.66
N ARG A 95 -6.24 -17.60 -6.58
CA ARG A 95 -6.25 -16.33 -7.31
C ARG A 95 -5.10 -15.42 -6.88
N ARG A 96 -4.83 -15.31 -5.58
CA ARG A 96 -3.68 -14.56 -5.03
C ARG A 96 -2.35 -15.10 -5.56
N ARG A 97 -2.16 -16.43 -5.53
CA ARG A 97 -0.97 -17.10 -6.08
C ARG A 97 -0.77 -16.78 -7.57
N ARG A 98 -1.83 -16.88 -8.38
CA ARG A 98 -1.79 -16.57 -9.82
C ARG A 98 -1.37 -15.12 -10.09
N CYS A 99 -1.78 -14.19 -9.22
CA CYS A 99 -1.44 -12.78 -9.34
C CYS A 99 -0.10 -12.40 -8.67
N GLY A 100 0.67 -13.37 -8.14
CA GLY A 100 1.90 -13.09 -7.41
C GLY A 100 1.70 -12.25 -6.15
N ILE A 101 0.51 -12.31 -5.54
CA ILE A 101 0.20 -11.61 -4.29
C ILE A 101 0.75 -12.46 -3.14
N PRO A 102 1.79 -12.00 -2.43
CA PRO A 102 2.36 -12.75 -1.32
C PRO A 102 1.36 -12.89 -0.16
N ARG A 103 1.54 -13.94 0.66
CA ARG A 103 1.00 -13.95 2.02
C ARG A 103 1.85 -12.98 2.85
N ILE A 104 1.37 -11.75 3.01
CA ILE A 104 1.99 -10.78 3.91
C ILE A 104 1.25 -10.86 5.25
N ARG A 105 1.94 -11.35 6.30
CA ARG A 105 1.57 -11.03 7.69
C ARG A 105 1.76 -9.53 7.87
N GLY A 106 0.69 -8.78 8.12
CA GLY A 106 0.72 -7.32 8.25
C GLY A 106 -0.30 -6.55 7.41
N ILE A 107 -1.18 -7.23 6.66
CA ILE A 107 -2.53 -6.67 6.49
C ILE A 107 -3.05 -6.55 7.93
N ALA A 108 -3.20 -5.32 8.41
CA ALA A 108 -3.81 -5.08 9.69
C ALA A 108 -5.23 -5.68 9.62
N ARG A 109 -5.38 -6.89 10.19
CA ARG A 109 -6.69 -7.36 10.63
C ARG A 109 -7.25 -6.26 11.52
N ASN A 110 -8.46 -5.80 11.24
CA ASN A 110 -9.07 -4.83 12.14
C ASN A 110 -10.50 -5.19 12.50
N GLY A 111 -10.63 -5.80 13.67
CA GLY A 111 -11.81 -5.62 14.53
C GLY A 111 -11.85 -4.21 15.11
N GLY A 112 -11.99 -3.19 14.26
CA GLY A 112 -12.21 -1.80 14.66
C GLY A 112 -10.96 -0.96 14.98
N ARG A 113 -10.55 -0.14 13.99
CA ARG A 113 -9.58 0.99 14.05
C ARG A 113 -8.08 0.69 14.12
N ARG A 114 -7.35 1.38 13.22
CA ARG A 114 -5.89 1.65 13.13
C ARG A 114 -5.15 0.95 11.98
N TRP A 115 -4.82 1.77 10.97
CA TRP A 115 -3.79 1.53 9.97
C TRP A 115 -2.41 1.71 10.61
N ARG A 116 -1.51 0.75 10.40
CA ARG A 116 -0.07 0.94 10.65
C ARG A 116 0.65 0.91 9.31
N CYS A 117 1.08 2.08 8.85
CA CYS A 117 2.07 2.18 7.79
C CYS A 117 3.43 1.92 8.45
N SER A 118 4.01 0.73 8.26
CA SER A 118 5.40 0.50 8.65
C SER A 118 6.28 1.19 7.59
N THR A 119 6.79 2.37 7.89
CA THR A 119 8.04 2.82 7.29
C THR A 119 9.12 1.85 7.78
N ASN A 120 9.67 1.01 6.89
CA ASN A 120 10.95 0.38 7.19
C ASN A 120 12.00 1.51 7.16
N SER A 121 12.19 2.18 8.29
CA SER A 121 13.42 2.92 8.54
C SER A 121 14.48 1.91 8.96
N PRO A 122 15.68 1.89 8.36
CA PRO A 122 16.81 1.21 8.94
C PRO A 122 17.33 2.08 10.09
N ALA A 123 16.76 1.94 11.28
CA ALA A 123 17.36 2.51 12.48
C ALA A 123 18.52 1.59 12.89
N GLY A 124 19.75 1.97 12.53
CA GLY A 124 20.94 1.20 12.87
C GLY A 124 22.20 1.63 12.14
N ALA A 125 22.41 2.93 11.94
CA ALA A 125 23.72 3.49 11.65
C ALA A 125 23.72 4.93 12.15
N ASP A 126 24.29 5.15 13.32
CA ASP A 126 25.15 6.31 13.57
C ASP A 126 26.16 5.96 14.68
N SER A 127 27.38 6.31 14.35
CA SER A 127 28.66 6.10 15.03
C SER A 127 28.99 7.23 16.01
N ALA A 128 29.78 6.88 17.04
CA ALA A 128 30.87 7.63 17.66
C ALA A 128 30.69 9.09 18.16
N GLY A 129 31.10 9.30 19.42
CA GLY A 129 31.47 10.58 20.07
C GLY A 129 30.53 10.95 21.23
N GLY A 130 30.93 11.24 22.47
CA GLY A 130 32.21 11.43 23.14
C GLY A 130 31.96 12.13 24.50
N GLY A 131 32.82 11.90 25.50
CA GLY A 131 32.90 12.64 26.78
C GLY A 131 32.05 12.06 27.92
N ARG A 132 32.58 11.76 29.12
CA ARG A 132 33.68 12.38 29.88
C ARG A 132 34.60 11.34 30.51
#